data_AF-A0A424PZ72-F1
#
_entry.id   AF-A0A424PZ72-F1
#
_cell.length_a   1.000
_cell.length_b   1.000
_cell.length_c   1.000
_cell.angle_alpha   90.00
_cell.angle_beta   90.00
_cell.angle_gamma   90.00
#
_symmetry.space_group_name_H-M   'P 1'
#
loop_
_entity.id
_entity.type
_entity.pdbx_description
1 polymer ?
#
loop_
_entity_poly.entity_id
_entity_poly.type
_entity_poly.pdbx_seq_one_letter_code
_entity_poly.pdbx_strand_id
1 'polypeptide(L)'
;MSDELTSTLTVAKLKALCILNDLPTSGKKSELLERLLDSGLPRTELGLSDIPEEIIEEETLEEEVVFSLEDDETLTPEAEPAVVEKIDKKESAEVLEAEIMDADLVELTEEVKKPKSVSKPKPKSRQENPMTLMEMVKKPQVAAGLIVLLILGAGGWYYFSSQLEPFTADQLSYGDEMKYTISDGKFMVSEGYVDLVIDQIETDYEFCKIEIDIESGTGGVSISEGGTDQLVSQSSNDRVGAVNVRGGHGMSWLSVESVSTYDFDDLEVAFHSKEELFGNTICSDFPDRREGQAEITSTKWTELRERATIGNNVDWKLRLGTDQLEGNLMNYGVGGFFGDLEVITP
;
A
#
# COMPACT_ATOMS: atom_id res chain seq x y z
N MET A 1 -20.20 46.53 -26.31
CA MET A 1 -19.74 47.35 -25.19
C MET A 1 -18.91 46.41 -24.32
N SER A 2 -17.60 46.52 -24.39
CA SER A 2 -16.66 45.63 -23.71
C SER A 2 -16.46 46.16 -22.30
N ASP A 3 -17.29 45.69 -21.37
CA ASP A 3 -17.07 45.94 -19.95
C ASP A 3 -15.79 45.22 -19.55
N GLU A 4 -14.79 46.02 -19.20
CA GLU A 4 -13.45 45.55 -18.85
C GLU A 4 -13.56 44.77 -17.53
N LEU A 5 -13.66 43.44 -17.61
CA LEU A 5 -13.68 42.54 -16.46
C LEU A 5 -12.37 42.70 -15.67
N THR A 6 -12.37 43.54 -14.63
CA THR A 6 -11.22 43.78 -13.79
C THR A 6 -11.12 42.71 -12.71
N SER A 7 -10.37 41.64 -12.97
CA SER A 7 -10.01 40.69 -11.91
C SER A 7 -8.82 41.18 -11.08
N THR A 8 -8.84 40.88 -9.78
CA THR A 8 -7.70 41.11 -8.87
C THR A 8 -6.52 40.16 -9.13
N LEU A 9 -6.73 39.09 -9.90
CA LEU A 9 -5.72 38.06 -10.17
C LEU A 9 -4.69 38.49 -11.23
N THR A 10 -3.45 38.03 -11.06
CA THR A 10 -2.37 38.22 -12.04
C THR A 10 -2.54 37.27 -13.22
N VAL A 11 -2.02 37.66 -14.39
CA VAL A 11 -2.10 36.84 -15.62
C VAL A 11 -1.47 35.45 -15.44
N ALA A 12 -0.45 35.33 -14.59
CA ALA A 12 0.18 34.05 -14.28
C ALA A 12 -0.78 33.09 -13.56
N LYS A 13 -1.54 33.59 -12.57
CA LYS A 13 -2.55 32.78 -11.86
C LYS A 13 -3.70 32.37 -12.77
N LEU A 14 -4.16 33.26 -13.65
CA LEU A 14 -5.20 32.93 -14.63
C LEU A 14 -4.74 31.87 -15.63
N LYS A 15 -3.49 31.93 -16.10
CA LYS A 15 -2.92 30.87 -16.95
C LYS A 15 -2.80 29.54 -16.22
N ALA A 16 -2.42 29.54 -14.94
CA ALA A 16 -2.40 28.32 -14.13
C ALA A 16 -3.81 27.73 -13.99
N LEU A 17 -4.83 28.55 -13.73
CA LEU A 17 -6.23 28.12 -13.69
C LEU A 17 -6.72 27.58 -15.05
N CYS A 18 -6.29 28.18 -16.16
CA CYS A 18 -6.59 27.61 -17.49
C CYS A 18 -5.92 26.25 -17.69
N ILE A 19 -4.69 26.05 -17.23
CA ILE A 19 -4.01 24.74 -17.32
C ILE A 19 -4.73 23.70 -16.47
N LEU A 20 -5.18 24.07 -15.27
CA LEU A 20 -5.91 23.16 -14.38
C LEU A 20 -7.29 22.74 -14.92
N ASN A 21 -7.88 23.54 -15.81
CA ASN A 21 -9.18 23.28 -16.44
C ASN A 21 -9.05 22.88 -17.92
N ASP A 22 -7.86 22.50 -18.39
CA ASP A 22 -7.56 22.11 -19.78
C ASP A 22 -7.96 23.14 -20.86
N LEU A 23 -7.90 24.42 -20.51
CA LEU A 23 -8.22 25.54 -21.39
C LEU A 23 -6.96 26.15 -22.03
N PRO A 24 -7.05 26.66 -23.27
CA PRO A 24 -5.93 27.32 -23.93
C PRO A 24 -5.47 28.57 -23.15
N THR A 25 -4.16 28.72 -22.97
CA THR A 25 -3.52 29.80 -22.17
C THR A 25 -3.13 31.06 -22.97
N SER A 26 -3.55 31.12 -24.24
CA SER A 26 -3.26 32.22 -25.15
C SER A 26 -4.36 33.30 -25.08
N GLY A 27 -3.94 34.57 -25.11
CA GLY A 27 -4.84 35.72 -25.16
C GLY A 27 -4.48 36.85 -24.19
N LYS A 28 -5.27 37.93 -24.28
CA LYS A 28 -5.24 39.04 -23.29
C LYS A 28 -5.89 38.61 -21.98
N LYS A 29 -5.63 39.36 -20.90
CA LYS A 29 -6.17 39.06 -19.56
C LYS A 29 -7.71 38.90 -19.54
N SER A 30 -8.43 39.73 -20.31
CA SER A 30 -9.89 39.66 -20.44
C SER A 30 -10.37 38.37 -21.13
N GLU A 31 -9.68 37.93 -22.19
CA GLU A 31 -10.02 36.72 -22.94
C GLU A 31 -9.80 35.44 -22.11
N LEU A 32 -8.81 35.43 -21.21
CA LEU A 32 -8.61 34.33 -20.26
C LEU A 32 -9.71 34.29 -19.20
N LEU A 33 -10.21 35.45 -18.76
CA LEU A 33 -11.29 35.53 -17.77
C LEU A 33 -12.64 35.08 -18.35
N GLU A 34 -12.98 35.54 -19.55
CA GLU A 34 -14.19 35.13 -20.26
C GLU A 34 -14.20 33.62 -20.49
N ARG A 35 -13.06 33.05 -20.91
CA ARG A 35 -12.92 31.61 -21.11
C ARG A 35 -13.05 30.80 -19.82
N LEU A 36 -12.57 31.32 -18.68
CA LEU A 36 -12.72 30.68 -17.38
C LEU A 36 -14.17 30.78 -16.87
N LEU A 37 -14.86 31.88 -17.15
CA LEU A 37 -16.30 32.03 -16.86
C LEU A 37 -17.13 31.08 -17.72
N ASP A 38 -16.82 30.93 -19.01
CA ASP A 38 -17.48 29.99 -19.92
C ASP A 38 -17.28 28.53 -19.50
N SER A 39 -16.16 28.21 -18.84
CA SER A 39 -15.91 26.88 -18.26
C SER A 39 -16.63 26.61 -16.94
N GLY A 40 -17.39 27.58 -16.42
CA GLY A 40 -18.19 27.42 -15.22
C GLY A 40 -17.48 27.74 -13.91
N LEU A 41 -16.31 28.40 -13.93
CA LEU A 41 -15.69 28.86 -12.68
C LEU A 41 -16.50 30.02 -12.08
N PRO A 42 -16.78 29.99 -10.77
CA PRO A 42 -17.54 31.05 -10.11
C PRO A 42 -16.74 32.35 -10.13
N ARG A 43 -17.46 33.48 -10.30
CA ARG A 43 -16.90 34.84 -10.35
C ARG A 43 -16.05 35.17 -9.11
N THR A 44 -16.39 34.56 -7.98
CA THR A 44 -15.70 34.65 -6.69
C THR A 44 -14.26 34.10 -6.75
N GLU A 45 -14.03 32.98 -7.44
CA GLU A 45 -12.69 32.41 -7.60
C GLU A 45 -11.82 33.21 -8.58
N LEU A 46 -12.46 33.90 -9.51
CA LEU A 46 -11.79 34.80 -10.46
C LEU A 46 -11.53 36.20 -9.88
N GLY A 47 -11.92 36.45 -8.62
CA GLY A 47 -11.68 37.71 -7.92
C GLY A 47 -12.33 38.91 -8.60
N LEU A 48 -13.50 38.69 -9.21
CA LEU A 48 -14.37 39.73 -9.76
C LEU A 48 -15.29 40.23 -8.63
N SER A 49 -15.45 41.55 -8.49
CA SER A 49 -16.37 42.12 -7.50
C SER A 49 -17.82 41.77 -7.87
N ASP A 50 -18.54 41.16 -6.95
CA ASP A 50 -19.96 40.83 -7.10
C ASP A 50 -20.78 42.11 -7.22
N ILE A 51 -21.58 42.20 -8.28
CA ILE A 51 -22.76 43.07 -8.32
C ILE A 51 -23.92 42.16 -7.91
N PRO A 52 -24.72 42.52 -6.89
CA PRO A 52 -25.85 41.69 -6.49
C PRO A 52 -26.95 41.82 -7.55
N GLU A 53 -27.22 40.76 -8.30
CA GLU A 53 -28.44 40.61 -9.08
C GLU A 53 -29.42 39.71 -8.32
N GLU A 54 -30.38 40.40 -7.71
CA GLU A 54 -31.64 39.90 -7.20
C GLU A 54 -32.61 39.75 -8.39
N ILE A 55 -33.54 38.79 -8.29
CA ILE A 55 -34.81 38.65 -9.04
C ILE A 55 -34.74 37.99 -10.44
N ILE A 56 -35.04 36.69 -10.51
CA ILE A 56 -36.10 36.14 -11.40
C ILE A 56 -36.82 35.02 -10.63
N GLU A 57 -37.98 35.36 -10.09
CA GLU A 57 -39.04 34.41 -9.74
C GLU A 57 -39.68 33.90 -11.05
N GLU A 58 -39.88 32.60 -11.20
CA GLU A 58 -41.04 32.09 -11.94
C GLU A 58 -41.50 30.75 -11.32
N GLU A 59 -42.75 30.79 -10.88
CA GLU A 59 -43.55 29.71 -10.31
C GLU A 59 -43.64 28.49 -11.25
N THR A 60 -43.56 27.28 -10.69
CA THR A 60 -44.49 26.19 -11.03
C THR A 60 -44.69 25.29 -9.81
N LEU A 61 -45.84 25.47 -9.15
CA LEU A 61 -46.46 24.58 -8.18
C LEU A 61 -47.10 23.39 -8.92
N GLU A 62 -46.78 22.15 -8.53
CA GLU A 62 -47.70 20.99 -8.41
C GLU A 62 -47.12 20.06 -7.31
N GLU A 63 -47.65 20.17 -6.08
CA GLU A 63 -48.42 19.14 -5.35
C GLU A 63 -47.73 17.75 -5.22
N GLU A 64 -47.14 17.39 -4.07
CA GLU A 64 -47.78 16.88 -2.83
C GLU A 64 -47.52 15.37 -2.67
N VAL A 65 -46.55 14.97 -1.83
CA VAL A 65 -46.69 13.80 -0.93
C VAL A 65 -45.90 14.11 0.35
N VAL A 66 -46.62 14.61 1.33
CA VAL A 66 -46.15 14.78 2.71
C VAL A 66 -46.26 13.43 3.41
N PHE A 67 -45.13 12.81 3.76
CA PHE A 67 -45.10 11.73 4.76
C PHE A 67 -44.57 12.33 6.06
N SER A 68 -45.51 12.68 6.94
CA SER A 68 -45.23 12.99 8.34
C SER A 68 -45.00 11.68 9.10
N LEU A 69 -43.81 11.53 9.69
CA LEU A 69 -43.60 10.67 10.86
C LEU A 69 -42.82 11.51 11.87
N GLU A 70 -43.57 11.98 12.87
CA GLU A 70 -43.05 12.55 14.12
C GLU A 70 -42.45 11.44 14.99
N ASP A 71 -41.34 11.81 15.64
CA ASP A 71 -40.73 11.33 16.89
C ASP A 71 -40.37 9.83 17.06
N ASP A 72 -39.06 9.53 17.13
CA ASP A 72 -38.38 9.27 18.41
C ASP A 72 -36.84 9.12 18.24
N GLU A 73 -36.11 9.79 19.15
CA GLU A 73 -34.71 9.57 19.57
C GLU A 73 -33.52 9.77 18.59
N THR A 74 -33.16 11.04 18.34
CA THR A 74 -31.78 11.43 17.98
C THR A 74 -30.95 11.72 19.23
N LEU A 75 -30.06 10.79 19.59
CA LEU A 75 -28.91 11.04 20.46
C LEU A 75 -27.86 11.87 19.70
N THR A 76 -27.93 13.20 19.84
CA THR A 76 -26.83 14.11 19.51
C THR A 76 -25.69 13.92 20.52
N PRO A 77 -24.44 13.66 20.10
CA PRO A 77 -23.29 13.85 20.99
C PRO A 77 -23.02 15.35 21.18
N GLU A 78 -23.07 15.76 22.43
CA GLU A 78 -22.75 17.11 22.92
C GLU A 78 -21.27 17.43 22.67
N ALA A 79 -21.02 18.56 22.01
CA ALA A 79 -19.68 19.09 21.81
C ALA A 79 -19.13 19.63 23.14
N GLU A 80 -18.16 18.94 23.73
CA GLU A 80 -17.42 19.43 24.89
C GLU A 80 -16.36 20.48 24.50
N PRO A 81 -16.16 21.53 25.31
CA PRO A 81 -15.30 22.66 24.99
C PRO A 81 -13.80 22.34 25.11
N ALA A 82 -13.03 22.94 24.19
CA ALA A 82 -11.57 22.93 24.16
C ALA A 82 -10.95 23.42 25.49
N VAL A 83 -10.21 22.53 26.16
CA VAL A 83 -9.25 22.89 27.21
C VAL A 83 -7.85 22.88 26.61
N VAL A 84 -7.27 24.07 26.52
CA VAL A 84 -5.88 24.32 26.15
C VAL A 84 -4.99 24.05 27.36
N GLU A 85 -4.33 22.89 27.41
CA GLU A 85 -3.21 22.67 28.34
C GLU A 85 -1.87 23.01 27.65
N LYS A 86 -1.22 24.05 28.18
CA LYS A 86 0.16 24.41 27.85
C LYS A 86 1.08 23.38 28.49
N ILE A 87 1.81 22.63 27.67
CA ILE A 87 2.96 21.85 28.13
C ILE A 87 4.24 22.60 27.71
N ASP A 88 4.81 23.30 28.68
CA ASP A 88 6.18 23.78 28.67
C ASP A 88 7.12 22.56 28.71
N LYS A 89 7.84 22.29 27.61
CA LYS A 89 9.03 21.46 27.66
C LYS A 89 10.11 22.08 26.77
N LYS A 90 11.04 22.79 27.44
CA LYS A 90 12.37 23.08 26.91
C LYS A 90 13.08 21.76 26.63
N GLU A 91 13.29 21.43 25.37
CA GLU A 91 14.43 20.61 24.96
C GLU A 91 15.26 21.43 23.97
N SER A 92 16.46 21.73 24.41
CA SER A 92 17.51 22.37 23.64
C SER A 92 17.92 21.47 22.49
N ALA A 93 17.60 21.89 21.26
CA ALA A 93 18.29 21.40 20.07
C ALA A 93 19.73 21.93 20.10
N GLU A 94 20.62 21.16 20.74
CA GLU A 94 22.06 21.34 20.58
C GLU A 94 22.43 20.76 19.22
N VAL A 95 22.52 21.65 18.23
CA VAL A 95 23.07 21.37 16.90
C VAL A 95 24.54 21.06 17.09
N LEU A 96 24.93 19.79 16.94
CA LEU A 96 26.34 19.41 16.83
C LEU A 96 26.81 19.75 15.40
N GLU A 97 27.36 20.96 15.23
CA GLU A 97 28.19 21.30 14.07
C GLU A 97 29.43 20.39 14.07
N ALA A 98 29.44 19.38 13.19
CA ALA A 98 30.63 18.64 12.86
C ALA A 98 31.50 19.50 11.92
N GLU A 99 32.51 20.15 12.49
CA GLU A 99 33.55 20.83 11.74
C GLU A 99 34.39 19.79 10.98
N ILE A 100 34.36 19.89 9.65
CA ILE A 100 35.13 19.07 8.73
C ILE A 100 36.56 19.62 8.75
N MET A 101 37.52 18.83 9.26
CA MET A 101 38.94 19.16 9.10
C MET A 101 39.38 18.82 7.68
N ASP A 102 39.71 19.85 6.89
CA ASP A 102 40.41 19.71 5.62
C ASP A 102 41.81 19.13 5.85
N ALA A 103 42.04 17.92 5.35
CA ALA A 103 43.36 17.30 5.32
C ALA A 103 44.12 17.81 4.10
N ASP A 104 45.15 18.63 4.37
CA ASP A 104 46.09 19.17 3.40
C ASP A 104 46.83 18.03 2.67
N LEU A 105 46.69 17.98 1.33
CA LEU A 105 47.36 17.00 0.48
C LEU A 105 48.83 17.39 0.34
N VAL A 106 49.73 16.71 1.05
CA VAL A 106 51.17 16.83 0.78
C VAL A 106 51.49 16.08 -0.51
N GLU A 107 51.77 16.82 -1.59
CA GLU A 107 52.39 16.33 -2.82
C GLU A 107 53.73 15.62 -2.49
N LEU A 108 53.74 14.29 -2.51
CA LEU A 108 54.98 13.51 -2.59
C LEU A 108 55.37 13.32 -4.06
N THR A 109 55.99 14.35 -4.63
CA THR A 109 57.00 14.13 -5.68
C THR A 109 58.29 13.69 -4.98
N GLU A 110 58.66 12.41 -5.06
CA GLU A 110 60.07 12.04 -5.12
C GLU A 110 60.29 10.60 -5.58
N GLU A 111 61.26 10.49 -6.49
CA GLU A 111 61.57 9.33 -7.30
C GLU A 111 62.20 8.17 -6.52
N VAL A 112 61.86 6.97 -7.01
CA VAL A 112 62.45 5.67 -6.69
C VAL A 112 63.98 5.71 -6.63
N LYS A 113 64.56 5.56 -5.44
CA LYS A 113 65.92 5.03 -5.25
C LYS A 113 65.96 3.99 -4.13
N LYS A 114 66.16 2.73 -4.52
CA LYS A 114 66.48 1.60 -3.62
C LYS A 114 67.76 1.87 -2.83
N PRO A 115 67.81 1.48 -1.54
CA PRO A 115 69.05 1.03 -0.92
C PRO A 115 68.96 -0.43 -0.44
N LYS A 116 70.02 -1.18 -0.78
CA LYS A 116 70.33 -2.52 -0.25
C LYS A 116 70.54 -2.44 1.26
N SER A 117 69.87 -3.28 2.05
CA SER A 117 70.20 -3.47 3.46
C SER A 117 71.02 -4.75 3.66
N VAL A 118 72.17 -4.56 4.31
CA VAL A 118 73.14 -5.58 4.69
C VAL A 118 72.72 -6.20 6.02
N SER A 119 72.83 -7.53 6.08
CA SER A 119 72.59 -8.39 7.22
C SER A 119 73.40 -8.04 8.49
N LYS A 120 72.77 -8.15 9.68
CA LYS A 120 73.37 -8.62 10.95
C LYS A 120 72.27 -9.05 11.96
N PRO A 121 72.57 -9.91 12.95
CA PRO A 121 71.73 -11.06 13.33
C PRO A 121 70.82 -10.87 14.56
N LYS A 122 69.73 -11.66 14.60
CA LYS A 122 68.83 -11.88 15.75
C LYS A 122 69.54 -12.61 16.92
N PRO A 123 69.22 -12.29 18.18
CA PRO A 123 69.34 -13.24 19.28
C PRO A 123 67.98 -13.85 19.68
N LYS A 124 67.91 -15.17 19.47
CA LYS A 124 67.32 -16.27 20.26
C LYS A 124 65.92 -16.14 20.89
N SER A 125 65.08 -17.05 20.39
CA SER A 125 63.84 -17.62 20.94
C SER A 125 63.84 -17.83 22.47
N ARG A 126 62.75 -17.40 23.11
CA ARG A 126 62.24 -18.00 24.34
C ARG A 126 60.94 -18.71 23.95
N GLN A 127 60.92 -20.04 24.08
CA GLN A 127 59.71 -20.86 23.93
C GLN A 127 58.73 -20.50 25.04
N GLU A 128 57.59 -19.92 24.67
CA GLU A 128 56.44 -19.77 25.56
C GLU A 128 55.49 -20.96 25.32
N ASN A 129 55.04 -21.59 26.41
CA ASN A 129 54.02 -22.64 26.37
C ASN A 129 52.74 -22.13 25.67
N PRO A 130 51.98 -22.99 24.97
CA PRO A 130 50.78 -22.55 24.27
C PRO A 130 49.76 -22.01 25.28
N MET A 131 49.49 -20.70 25.24
CA MET A 131 48.43 -20.08 26.03
C MET A 131 47.08 -20.63 25.57
N THR A 132 46.23 -21.00 26.52
CA THR A 132 44.83 -21.35 26.24
C THR A 132 44.05 -20.08 25.85
N LEU A 133 43.00 -20.21 25.02
CA LEU A 133 42.23 -19.06 24.51
C LEU A 133 41.70 -18.14 25.63
N MET A 134 41.40 -18.71 26.80
CA MET A 134 40.99 -17.96 27.99
C MET A 134 42.13 -17.15 28.65
N GLU A 135 43.37 -17.64 28.62
CA GLU A 135 44.51 -16.90 29.18
C GLU A 135 44.99 -15.79 28.24
N MET A 136 44.78 -15.95 26.94
CA MET A 136 45.06 -14.92 25.94
C MET A 136 44.09 -13.73 26.04
N VAL A 137 42.82 -13.96 26.37
CA VAL A 137 41.80 -12.90 26.53
C VAL A 137 41.94 -12.11 27.85
N LYS A 138 42.60 -12.68 28.87
CA LYS A 138 42.88 -11.97 30.15
C LYS A 138 43.93 -10.87 30.02
N LYS A 139 44.67 -10.83 28.91
CA LYS A 139 45.59 -9.73 28.61
C LYS A 139 44.76 -8.51 28.16
N PRO A 140 44.86 -7.35 28.85
CA PRO A 140 44.00 -6.19 28.57
C PRO A 140 44.17 -5.64 27.15
N GLN A 141 45.36 -5.78 26.56
CA GLN A 141 45.63 -5.38 25.17
C GLN A 141 44.92 -6.27 24.13
N VAL A 142 44.75 -7.56 24.43
CA VAL A 142 44.06 -8.50 23.52
C VAL A 142 42.54 -8.36 23.65
N ALA A 143 42.04 -8.18 24.88
CA ALA A 143 40.62 -7.92 25.13
C ALA A 143 40.13 -6.64 24.41
N ALA A 144 40.90 -5.56 24.49
CA ALA A 144 40.58 -4.31 23.79
C ALA A 144 40.53 -4.49 22.27
N GLY A 145 41.50 -5.23 21.68
CA GLY A 145 41.49 -5.53 20.25
C GLY A 145 40.27 -6.35 19.82
N LEU A 146 39.84 -7.31 20.64
CA LEU A 146 38.67 -8.15 20.36
C LEU A 146 37.36 -7.36 20.45
N ILE A 147 37.23 -6.44 21.40
CA ILE A 147 36.08 -5.55 21.53
C ILE A 147 35.98 -4.61 20.32
N VAL A 148 37.10 -4.02 19.88
CA VAL A 148 37.12 -3.18 18.67
C VAL A 148 36.71 -3.98 17.44
N LEU A 149 37.19 -5.23 17.31
CA LEU A 149 36.80 -6.11 16.21
C LEU A 149 35.31 -6.48 16.26
N LEU A 150 34.75 -6.66 17.45
CA LEU A 150 33.31 -6.87 17.64
C LEU A 150 32.48 -5.63 17.28
N ILE A 151 32.93 -4.44 17.67
CA ILE A 151 32.23 -3.19 17.33
C ILE A 151 32.32 -2.89 15.83
N LEU A 152 33.48 -3.08 15.21
CA LEU A 152 33.64 -2.93 13.76
C LEU A 152 32.89 -4.03 12.99
N GLY A 153 32.85 -5.25 13.52
CA GLY A 153 32.09 -6.36 12.95
C GLY A 153 30.58 -6.12 13.05
N ALA A 154 30.08 -5.71 14.21
CA ALA A 154 28.67 -5.40 14.44
C ALA A 154 28.24 -4.13 13.68
N GLY A 155 29.08 -3.09 13.67
CA GLY A 155 28.85 -1.87 12.92
C GLY A 155 28.91 -2.08 11.41
N GLY A 156 29.86 -2.88 10.93
CA GLY A 156 29.97 -3.27 9.53
C GLY A 156 28.81 -4.16 9.08
N TRP A 157 28.38 -5.09 9.92
CA TRP A 157 27.19 -5.90 9.68
C TRP A 157 25.92 -5.04 9.66
N TYR A 158 25.75 -4.13 10.61
CA TYR A 158 24.62 -3.21 10.64
C TYR A 158 24.61 -2.31 9.40
N TYR A 159 25.75 -1.75 9.01
CA TYR A 159 25.88 -0.90 7.83
C TYR A 159 25.61 -1.66 6.52
N PHE A 160 26.05 -2.91 6.41
CA PHE A 160 25.76 -3.77 5.26
C PHE A 160 24.29 -4.21 5.25
N SER A 161 23.74 -4.62 6.40
CA SER A 161 22.35 -5.03 6.55
C SER A 161 21.37 -3.88 6.34
N SER A 162 21.76 -2.64 6.64
CA SER A 162 20.92 -1.46 6.44
C SER A 162 20.93 -0.95 5.00
N GLN A 163 21.85 -1.45 4.16
CA GLN A 163 21.92 -1.16 2.72
C GLN A 163 21.33 -2.25 1.84
N LEU A 164 20.84 -3.33 2.43
CA LEU A 164 20.00 -4.27 1.70
C LEU A 164 18.71 -3.52 1.39
N GLU A 165 18.65 -2.96 0.17
CA GLU A 165 17.41 -2.43 -0.37
C GLU A 165 16.37 -3.54 -0.25
N PRO A 166 15.18 -3.25 0.31
CA PRO A 166 14.13 -4.26 0.35
C PRO A 166 13.88 -4.71 -1.08
N PHE A 167 13.87 -6.03 -1.29
CA PHE A 167 13.60 -6.59 -2.61
C PHE A 167 12.27 -6.04 -3.11
N THR A 168 12.33 -5.19 -4.13
CA THR A 168 11.15 -4.74 -4.86
C THR A 168 11.06 -5.65 -6.08
N ALA A 169 10.06 -6.54 -6.08
CA ALA A 169 9.81 -7.38 -7.25
C ALA A 169 9.51 -6.47 -8.45
N ASP A 170 10.07 -6.80 -9.61
CA ASP A 170 9.72 -6.10 -10.85
C ASP A 170 8.23 -6.25 -11.12
N GLN A 171 7.60 -5.23 -11.70
CA GLN A 171 6.19 -5.31 -12.05
C GLN A 171 6.03 -6.24 -13.26
N LEU A 172 5.11 -7.21 -13.16
CA LEU A 172 4.83 -8.14 -14.23
C LEU A 172 4.28 -7.40 -15.46
N SER A 173 4.87 -7.65 -16.63
CA SER A 173 4.39 -7.17 -17.92
C SER A 173 3.34 -8.11 -18.51
N TYR A 174 2.66 -7.69 -19.57
CA TYR A 174 1.72 -8.55 -20.29
C TYR A 174 2.40 -9.83 -20.78
N GLY A 175 1.79 -10.99 -20.47
CA GLY A 175 2.34 -12.30 -20.81
C GLY A 175 3.34 -12.85 -19.80
N ASP A 176 3.74 -12.09 -18.78
CA ASP A 176 4.63 -12.58 -17.75
C ASP A 176 3.90 -13.50 -16.76
N GLU A 177 4.64 -14.50 -16.26
CA GLU A 177 4.21 -15.44 -15.23
C GLU A 177 5.27 -15.51 -14.13
N MET A 178 4.83 -15.39 -12.89
CA MET A 178 5.64 -15.58 -11.68
C MET A 178 5.10 -16.76 -10.89
N LYS A 179 5.99 -17.66 -10.46
CA LYS A 179 5.66 -18.76 -9.55
C LYS A 179 6.41 -18.60 -8.25
N TYR A 180 5.74 -18.87 -7.15
CA TYR A 180 6.32 -18.86 -5.82
C TYR A 180 5.80 -20.04 -5.00
N THR A 181 6.55 -20.38 -3.96
CA THR A 181 6.17 -21.41 -2.99
C THR A 181 5.79 -20.71 -1.69
N ILE A 182 4.69 -21.16 -1.08
CA ILE A 182 4.21 -20.70 0.21
C ILE A 182 4.60 -21.75 1.24
N SER A 183 5.25 -21.32 2.32
CA SER A 183 5.69 -22.19 3.42
C SER A 183 5.39 -21.51 4.74
N ASP A 184 4.93 -22.28 5.72
CA ASP A 184 4.64 -21.83 7.09
C ASP A 184 3.68 -20.62 7.14
N GLY A 185 2.54 -20.73 6.46
CA GLY A 185 1.46 -19.75 6.53
C GLY A 185 0.56 -19.99 7.73
N LYS A 186 0.20 -18.94 8.47
CA LYS A 186 -0.81 -19.02 9.55
C LYS A 186 -1.82 -17.89 9.39
N PHE A 187 -3.09 -18.26 9.33
CA PHE A 187 -4.20 -17.33 9.27
C PHE A 187 -5.14 -17.58 10.46
N MET A 188 -5.66 -16.51 11.04
CA MET A 188 -6.56 -16.58 12.19
C MET A 188 -7.71 -15.62 11.93
N VAL A 189 -8.93 -16.16 11.97
CA VAL A 189 -10.18 -15.42 11.92
C VAL A 189 -10.85 -15.52 13.27
N SER A 190 -11.21 -14.38 13.86
CA SER A 190 -11.92 -14.31 15.14
C SER A 190 -12.99 -13.24 15.10
N GLU A 191 -13.92 -13.31 16.07
CA GLU A 191 -14.97 -12.30 16.27
C GLU A 191 -15.88 -12.15 15.03
N GLY A 192 -16.28 -10.92 14.67
CA GLY A 192 -17.26 -10.65 13.61
C GLY A 192 -16.81 -11.06 12.19
N TYR A 193 -15.52 -11.36 11.99
CA TYR A 193 -15.04 -11.89 10.71
C TYR A 193 -15.39 -13.37 10.52
N VAL A 194 -15.63 -14.10 11.62
CA VAL A 194 -16.05 -15.49 11.53
C VAL A 194 -17.45 -15.57 10.91
N ASP A 195 -18.34 -14.67 11.31
CA ASP A 195 -19.70 -14.64 10.78
C ASP A 195 -19.71 -14.45 9.24
N LEU A 196 -18.83 -13.59 8.71
CA LEU A 196 -18.66 -13.40 7.25
C LEU A 196 -18.22 -14.66 6.51
N VAL A 197 -17.36 -15.47 7.13
CA VAL A 197 -16.85 -16.71 6.54
C VAL A 197 -17.90 -17.81 6.63
N ILE A 198 -18.60 -17.92 7.76
CA ILE A 198 -19.63 -18.96 7.97
C ILE A 198 -20.87 -18.72 7.11
N ASP A 199 -21.26 -17.47 6.87
CA ASP A 199 -22.34 -17.13 5.95
C ASP A 199 -22.10 -17.68 4.53
N GLN A 200 -20.85 -17.88 4.12
CA GLN A 200 -20.49 -18.44 2.81
C GLN A 200 -20.41 -19.97 2.78
N ILE A 201 -20.29 -20.63 3.93
CA ILE A 201 -20.02 -22.07 4.05
C ILE A 201 -21.31 -22.84 4.43
N GLU A 202 -22.43 -22.14 4.68
CA GLU A 202 -23.76 -22.71 5.00
C GLU A 202 -23.69 -23.84 6.06
N THR A 203 -23.01 -23.60 7.18
CA THR A 203 -22.88 -24.60 8.26
C THR A 203 -23.80 -24.31 9.43
N ASP A 204 -24.43 -25.33 10.00
CA ASP A 204 -25.27 -25.22 11.21
C ASP A 204 -24.49 -24.98 12.52
N TYR A 205 -23.16 -24.93 12.45
CA TYR A 205 -22.29 -24.81 13.62
C TYR A 205 -21.85 -23.36 13.84
N GLU A 206 -22.03 -22.85 15.06
CA GLU A 206 -21.52 -21.54 15.45
C GLU A 206 -20.06 -21.62 15.88
N PHE A 207 -19.18 -21.11 15.04
CA PHE A 207 -17.76 -20.99 15.35
C PHE A 207 -17.44 -19.62 15.94
N CYS A 208 -16.47 -19.59 16.85
CA CYS A 208 -15.99 -18.39 17.54
C CYS A 208 -14.63 -17.93 16.97
N LYS A 209 -13.85 -18.89 16.47
CA LYS A 209 -12.51 -18.67 15.91
C LYS A 209 -12.17 -19.79 14.94
N ILE A 210 -11.49 -19.43 13.85
CA ILE A 210 -10.99 -20.36 12.83
C ILE A 210 -9.49 -20.08 12.68
N GLU A 211 -8.65 -21.09 12.90
CA GLU A 211 -7.23 -21.02 12.54
C GLU A 211 -6.99 -21.87 11.31
N ILE A 212 -6.24 -21.35 10.36
CA ILE A 212 -5.81 -22.05 9.15
C ILE A 212 -4.30 -22.03 9.15
N ASP A 213 -3.70 -23.20 9.31
CA ASP A 213 -2.26 -23.40 9.23
C ASP A 213 -1.94 -24.07 7.88
N ILE A 214 -0.98 -23.50 7.16
CA ILE A 214 -0.55 -23.89 5.82
C ILE A 214 0.91 -24.32 5.93
N GLU A 215 1.16 -25.62 5.85
CA GLU A 215 2.53 -26.16 5.91
C GLU A 215 3.25 -25.93 4.58
N SER A 216 2.58 -26.29 3.48
CA SER A 216 3.12 -26.14 2.13
C SER A 216 2.05 -25.78 1.10
N GLY A 217 2.45 -24.95 0.13
CA GLY A 217 1.61 -24.60 -1.00
C GLY A 217 2.41 -23.97 -2.13
N THR A 218 1.78 -23.84 -3.30
CA THR A 218 2.32 -23.17 -4.46
C THR A 218 1.40 -22.05 -4.89
N GLY A 219 1.99 -20.95 -5.33
CA GLY A 219 1.27 -19.79 -5.84
C GLY A 219 1.82 -19.38 -7.20
N GLY A 220 0.94 -18.84 -8.04
CA GLY A 220 1.29 -18.32 -9.35
C GLY A 220 0.55 -17.01 -9.58
N VAL A 221 1.20 -16.05 -10.23
CA VAL A 221 0.55 -14.86 -10.76
C VAL A 221 0.92 -14.77 -12.24
N SER A 222 -0.08 -14.61 -13.09
CA SER A 222 0.11 -14.42 -14.53
C SER A 222 -0.66 -13.20 -14.99
N ILE A 223 -0.07 -12.44 -15.91
CA ILE A 223 -0.74 -11.33 -16.57
C ILE A 223 -1.10 -11.78 -17.98
N SER A 224 -2.39 -11.77 -18.28
CA SER A 224 -2.88 -12.12 -19.62
C SER A 224 -2.31 -11.18 -20.69
N GLU A 225 -2.10 -11.71 -21.91
CA GLU A 225 -1.69 -10.93 -23.08
C GLU A 225 -2.85 -10.88 -24.09
N GLY A 226 -3.65 -9.82 -24.01
CA GLY A 226 -4.77 -9.57 -24.93
C GLY A 226 -4.32 -9.22 -26.35
N GLY A 227 -4.96 -9.84 -27.35
CA GLY A 227 -4.69 -9.57 -28.77
C GLY A 227 -5.38 -8.31 -29.30
N THR A 228 -5.20 -8.04 -30.61
CA THR A 228 -5.86 -6.89 -31.28
C THR A 228 -7.38 -7.02 -31.36
N ASP A 229 -7.91 -8.24 -31.24
CA ASP A 229 -9.33 -8.54 -31.16
C ASP A 229 -9.99 -7.97 -29.89
N GLN A 230 -9.20 -7.80 -28.82
CA GLN A 230 -9.66 -7.22 -27.56
C GLN A 230 -9.79 -5.69 -27.63
N LEU A 231 -9.14 -5.02 -28.60
CA LEU A 231 -9.14 -3.55 -28.73
C LEU A 231 -10.42 -3.00 -29.38
N VAL A 232 -11.57 -3.58 -29.04
CA VAL A 232 -12.89 -3.13 -29.49
C VAL A 232 -13.10 -1.71 -28.97
N SER A 233 -13.29 -0.74 -29.88
CA SER A 233 -13.40 0.73 -29.63
C SER A 233 -12.09 1.55 -29.63
N GLN A 234 -10.92 0.95 -29.87
CA GLN A 234 -9.69 1.71 -30.08
C GLN A 234 -9.36 1.87 -31.56
N SER A 235 -8.86 3.06 -31.93
CA SER A 235 -8.36 3.33 -33.28
C SER A 235 -6.88 3.01 -33.46
N SER A 236 -6.17 2.69 -32.38
CA SER A 236 -4.72 2.43 -32.35
C SER A 236 -4.39 1.10 -31.67
N ASN A 237 -3.25 0.52 -32.04
CA ASN A 237 -2.70 -0.72 -31.47
C ASN A 237 -1.72 -0.46 -30.31
N ASP A 238 -1.73 0.75 -29.73
CA ASP A 238 -0.78 1.10 -28.67
C ASP A 238 -1.06 0.42 -27.32
N ARG A 239 -2.22 -0.27 -27.19
CA ARG A 239 -2.67 -0.96 -25.98
C ARG A 239 -2.77 -2.48 -26.14
N VAL A 240 -2.03 -3.05 -27.09
CA VAL A 240 -1.91 -4.51 -27.22
C VAL A 240 -1.38 -5.09 -25.91
N GLY A 241 -1.94 -6.23 -25.49
CA GLY A 241 -1.75 -6.82 -24.17
C GLY A 241 -2.96 -6.65 -23.25
N ALA A 242 -3.78 -5.61 -23.45
CA ALA A 242 -4.97 -5.38 -22.63
C ALA A 242 -6.17 -6.25 -23.05
N VAL A 243 -6.98 -6.63 -22.08
CA VAL A 243 -8.20 -7.44 -22.26
C VAL A 243 -9.44 -6.57 -22.10
N ASN A 244 -10.44 -6.80 -22.96
CA ASN A 244 -11.72 -6.11 -22.88
C ASN A 244 -12.66 -6.82 -21.92
N VAL A 245 -13.09 -6.11 -20.89
CA VAL A 245 -13.91 -6.65 -19.82
C VAL A 245 -15.14 -5.78 -19.64
N ARG A 246 -16.27 -6.43 -19.39
CA ARG A 246 -17.53 -5.76 -19.13
C ARG A 246 -17.67 -5.49 -17.64
N GLY A 247 -17.68 -4.22 -17.25
CA GLY A 247 -17.85 -3.82 -15.84
C GLY A 247 -19.30 -3.99 -15.36
N GLY A 248 -19.53 -3.76 -14.06
CA GLY A 248 -20.85 -3.96 -13.41
C GLY A 248 -21.99 -3.13 -14.01
N HIS A 249 -21.71 -1.97 -14.59
CA HIS A 249 -22.69 -1.13 -15.30
C HIS A 249 -22.93 -1.55 -16.77
N GLY A 250 -22.35 -2.67 -17.22
CA GLY A 250 -22.52 -3.18 -18.56
C GLY A 250 -21.71 -2.45 -19.64
N MET A 251 -20.83 -1.51 -19.26
CA MET A 251 -19.88 -0.87 -20.18
C MET A 251 -18.63 -1.74 -20.36
N SER A 252 -18.03 -1.68 -21.54
CA SER A 252 -16.77 -2.35 -21.87
C SER A 252 -15.58 -1.45 -21.53
N TRP A 253 -14.60 -2.00 -20.81
CA TRP A 253 -13.39 -1.33 -20.39
C TRP A 253 -12.16 -2.10 -20.87
N LEU A 254 -11.08 -1.38 -21.17
CA LEU A 254 -9.79 -2.01 -21.41
C LEU A 254 -9.03 -2.12 -20.09
N SER A 255 -8.65 -3.34 -19.76
CA SER A 255 -8.09 -3.68 -18.46
C SER A 255 -6.88 -4.60 -18.58
N VAL A 256 -6.05 -4.57 -17.55
CA VAL A 256 -5.07 -5.61 -17.28
C VAL A 256 -5.79 -6.72 -16.52
N GLU A 257 -5.80 -7.93 -17.08
CA GLU A 257 -6.28 -9.12 -16.40
C GLU A 257 -5.10 -9.84 -15.75
N SER A 258 -5.13 -9.90 -14.42
CA SER A 258 -4.18 -10.61 -13.57
C SER A 258 -4.86 -11.85 -12.99
N VAL A 259 -4.30 -13.02 -13.27
CA VAL A 259 -4.78 -14.31 -12.75
C VAL A 259 -3.79 -14.82 -11.71
N SER A 260 -4.22 -14.88 -10.46
CA SER A 260 -3.48 -15.41 -9.33
C SER A 260 -4.04 -16.77 -8.93
N THR A 261 -3.22 -17.81 -8.94
CA THR A 261 -3.57 -19.17 -8.52
C THR A 261 -2.87 -19.51 -7.23
N TYR A 262 -3.56 -20.14 -6.29
CA TYR A 262 -3.04 -20.64 -5.02
C TYR A 262 -3.48 -22.09 -4.88
N ASP A 263 -2.52 -22.98 -4.68
CA ASP A 263 -2.74 -24.40 -4.46
C ASP A 263 -2.07 -24.80 -3.15
N PHE A 264 -2.87 -25.18 -2.17
CA PHE A 264 -2.44 -25.58 -0.84
C PHE A 264 -2.61 -27.09 -0.70
N ASP A 265 -1.49 -27.81 -0.76
CA ASP A 265 -1.43 -29.27 -0.69
C ASP A 265 -1.61 -29.77 0.75
N ASP A 266 -1.06 -29.04 1.72
CA ASP A 266 -1.07 -29.38 3.15
C ASP A 266 -1.66 -28.21 3.96
N LEU A 267 -2.95 -28.32 4.29
CA LEU A 267 -3.71 -27.31 5.02
C LEU A 267 -4.40 -27.94 6.24
N GLU A 268 -4.19 -27.35 7.42
CA GLU A 268 -4.88 -27.70 8.66
C GLU A 268 -5.83 -26.57 9.04
N VAL A 269 -7.11 -26.87 9.23
CA VAL A 269 -8.10 -25.92 9.74
C VAL A 269 -8.55 -26.35 11.12
N ALA A 270 -8.39 -25.47 12.09
CA ALA A 270 -8.82 -25.65 13.47
C ALA A 270 -10.04 -24.77 13.75
N PHE A 271 -11.20 -25.41 13.94
CA PHE A 271 -12.46 -24.73 14.24
C PHE A 271 -12.72 -24.72 15.75
N HIS A 272 -12.88 -23.53 16.33
CA HIS A 272 -13.28 -23.36 17.72
C HIS A 272 -14.77 -23.06 17.80
N SER A 273 -15.55 -23.93 18.43
CA SER A 273 -16.99 -23.75 18.62
C SER A 273 -17.28 -22.77 19.76
N LYS A 274 -18.43 -22.10 19.68
CA LYS A 274 -19.00 -21.34 20.81
C LYS A 274 -19.56 -22.31 21.86
N GLU A 275 -19.10 -22.17 23.11
CA GLU A 275 -19.65 -22.90 24.26
C GLU A 275 -20.28 -21.89 25.24
N GLU A 276 -21.46 -22.21 25.77
CA GLU A 276 -22.07 -21.44 26.85
C GLU A 276 -21.65 -22.02 28.20
N LEU A 277 -20.78 -21.30 28.92
CA LEU A 277 -20.40 -21.63 30.28
C LEU A 277 -20.83 -20.49 31.22
N PHE A 278 -21.69 -20.80 32.19
CA PHE A 278 -22.14 -19.88 33.24
C PHE A 278 -22.79 -18.56 32.75
N GLY A 279 -23.40 -18.56 31.57
CA GLY A 279 -24.02 -17.36 30.98
C GLY A 279 -23.06 -16.49 30.18
N ASN A 280 -21.85 -17.00 29.91
CA ASN A 280 -20.84 -16.37 29.09
C ASN A 280 -20.62 -17.27 27.87
N THR A 281 -20.59 -16.69 26.67
CA THR A 281 -20.13 -17.40 25.47
C THR A 281 -18.61 -17.41 25.46
N ILE A 282 -17.99 -18.59 25.53
CA ILE A 282 -16.54 -18.78 25.45
C ILE A 282 -16.20 -19.61 24.22
N CYS A 283 -15.07 -19.31 23.58
CA CYS A 283 -14.48 -20.15 22.54
C CYS A 283 -13.98 -21.46 23.19
N SER A 284 -14.22 -22.62 22.56
CA SER A 284 -13.67 -23.88 23.05
C SER A 284 -12.13 -23.90 23.00
N ASP A 285 -11.49 -24.41 24.05
CA ASP A 285 -10.02 -24.61 24.07
C ASP A 285 -9.57 -25.81 23.21
N PHE A 286 -10.52 -26.70 22.88
CA PHE A 286 -10.30 -27.88 22.05
C PHE A 286 -10.90 -27.66 20.66
N PRO A 287 -10.10 -27.24 19.67
CA PRO A 287 -10.59 -27.07 18.31
C PRO A 287 -10.83 -28.43 17.63
N ASP A 288 -11.81 -28.47 16.74
CA ASP A 288 -11.96 -29.52 15.74
C ASP A 288 -10.93 -29.26 14.63
N ARG A 289 -9.87 -30.07 14.57
CA ARG A 289 -8.82 -29.96 13.57
C ARG A 289 -9.13 -30.86 12.38
N ARG A 290 -9.07 -30.28 11.19
CA ARG A 290 -9.28 -31.00 9.93
C ARG A 290 -8.14 -30.69 8.97
N GLU A 291 -7.48 -31.74 8.52
CA GLU A 291 -6.49 -31.67 7.45
C GLU A 291 -7.19 -31.70 6.09
N GLY A 292 -6.60 -31.02 5.11
CA GLY A 292 -7.24 -30.76 3.83
C GLY A 292 -6.34 -30.12 2.78
N GLN A 293 -6.99 -29.78 1.67
CA GLN A 293 -6.41 -29.14 0.50
C GLN A 293 -7.29 -27.96 0.07
N ALA A 294 -6.68 -26.90 -0.43
CA ALA A 294 -7.43 -25.75 -0.94
C ALA A 294 -6.85 -25.24 -2.26
N GLU A 295 -7.72 -25.06 -3.25
CA GLU A 295 -7.39 -24.49 -4.55
C GLU A 295 -8.16 -23.18 -4.69
N ILE A 296 -7.46 -22.07 -4.90
CA ILE A 296 -8.04 -20.73 -5.02
C ILE A 296 -7.51 -20.08 -6.30
N THR A 297 -8.40 -19.63 -7.17
CA THR A 297 -8.08 -18.87 -8.38
C THR A 297 -8.74 -17.50 -8.30
N SER A 298 -7.94 -16.46 -8.21
CA SER A 298 -8.40 -15.06 -8.23
C SER A 298 -8.05 -14.41 -9.55
N THR A 299 -9.07 -13.94 -10.27
CA THR A 299 -8.92 -13.14 -11.49
C THR A 299 -9.30 -11.70 -11.17
N LYS A 300 -8.36 -10.77 -11.35
CA LYS A 300 -8.56 -9.34 -11.12
C LYS A 300 -8.46 -8.57 -12.42
N TRP A 301 -9.40 -7.66 -12.64
CA TRP A 301 -9.39 -6.75 -13.79
C TRP A 301 -9.17 -5.32 -13.31
N THR A 302 -8.09 -4.70 -13.77
CA THR A 302 -7.74 -3.31 -13.43
C THR A 302 -7.72 -2.45 -14.69
N GLU A 303 -8.48 -1.35 -14.68
CA GLU A 303 -8.60 -0.46 -15.82
C GLU A 303 -7.28 0.28 -16.13
N LEU A 304 -6.99 0.52 -17.41
CA LEU A 304 -5.72 1.16 -17.81
C LEU A 304 -5.64 2.67 -17.53
N ARG A 305 -6.77 3.39 -17.55
CA ARG A 305 -6.77 4.85 -17.44
C ARG A 305 -6.77 5.30 -16.00
N GLU A 306 -7.78 4.89 -15.23
CA GLU A 306 -7.95 5.31 -13.84
C GLU A 306 -7.21 4.38 -12.86
N ARG A 307 -6.67 3.25 -13.35
CA ARG A 307 -6.04 2.20 -12.52
C ARG A 307 -6.98 1.68 -11.43
N ALA A 308 -8.29 1.85 -11.63
CA ALA A 308 -9.32 1.35 -10.74
C ALA A 308 -9.57 -0.14 -10.99
N THR A 309 -9.90 -0.87 -9.93
CA THR A 309 -10.36 -2.25 -10.06
C THR A 309 -11.76 -2.23 -10.68
N ILE A 310 -11.96 -2.94 -11.78
CA ILE A 310 -13.30 -3.10 -12.41
C ILE A 310 -14.05 -4.26 -11.75
N GLY A 311 -13.31 -5.28 -11.34
CA GLY A 311 -13.86 -6.40 -10.60
C GLY A 311 -12.79 -7.42 -10.22
N ASN A 312 -13.19 -8.31 -9.34
CA ASN A 312 -12.42 -9.45 -8.89
C ASN A 312 -13.35 -10.68 -8.84
N ASN A 313 -12.92 -11.76 -9.49
CA ASN A 313 -13.56 -13.06 -9.41
C ASN A 313 -12.66 -14.00 -8.63
N VAL A 314 -13.19 -14.65 -7.59
CA VAL A 314 -12.48 -15.66 -6.80
C VAL A 314 -13.24 -16.96 -6.87
N ASP A 315 -12.65 -17.92 -7.56
CA ASP A 315 -13.08 -19.31 -7.57
C ASP A 315 -12.29 -20.06 -6.50
N TRP A 316 -12.97 -20.75 -5.59
CA TRP A 316 -12.30 -21.51 -4.53
C TRP A 316 -12.90 -22.89 -4.38
N LYS A 317 -12.04 -23.86 -4.06
CA LYS A 317 -12.39 -25.23 -3.72
C LYS A 317 -11.61 -25.63 -2.50
N LEU A 318 -12.32 -26.13 -1.50
CA LEU A 318 -11.77 -26.55 -0.22
C LEU A 318 -12.17 -27.99 0.04
N ARG A 319 -11.20 -28.85 0.37
CA ARG A 319 -11.40 -30.25 0.72
C ARG A 319 -10.89 -30.47 2.13
N LEU A 320 -11.78 -30.68 3.08
CA LEU A 320 -11.44 -30.92 4.49
C LEU A 320 -11.86 -32.33 4.87
N GLY A 321 -10.91 -33.26 4.96
CA GLY A 321 -11.21 -34.68 5.20
C GLY A 321 -12.16 -35.27 4.15
N THR A 322 -13.43 -35.49 4.51
CA THR A 322 -14.48 -36.02 3.62
C THR A 322 -15.34 -34.94 2.97
N ASP A 323 -15.29 -33.71 3.48
CA ASP A 323 -16.17 -32.63 3.05
C ASP A 323 -15.49 -31.86 1.91
N GLN A 324 -16.24 -31.62 0.84
CA GLN A 324 -15.79 -30.81 -0.29
C GLN A 324 -16.72 -29.61 -0.43
N LEU A 325 -16.14 -28.42 -0.33
CA LEU A 325 -16.82 -27.15 -0.51
C LEU A 325 -16.25 -26.45 -1.74
N GLU A 326 -17.11 -25.81 -2.49
CA GLU A 326 -16.73 -25.00 -3.64
C GLU A 326 -17.61 -23.76 -3.69
N GLY A 327 -17.03 -22.66 -4.16
CA GLY A 327 -17.74 -21.41 -4.29
C GLY A 327 -17.10 -20.49 -5.31
N ASN A 328 -17.89 -19.52 -5.74
CA ASN A 328 -17.47 -18.44 -6.61
C ASN A 328 -17.90 -17.12 -5.96
N LEU A 329 -16.95 -16.19 -5.87
CA LEU A 329 -17.16 -14.85 -5.35
C LEU A 329 -16.81 -13.85 -6.44
N MET A 330 -17.81 -13.16 -6.97
CA MET A 330 -17.62 -12.08 -7.93
C MET A 330 -17.92 -10.74 -7.25
N ASN A 331 -16.92 -9.87 -7.17
CA ASN A 331 -17.07 -8.50 -6.75
C ASN A 331 -16.81 -7.56 -7.93
N TYR A 332 -17.63 -6.53 -8.10
CA TYR A 332 -17.43 -5.48 -9.08
C TYR A 332 -16.93 -4.23 -8.38
N GLY A 333 -15.76 -3.73 -8.79
CA GLY A 333 -15.24 -2.47 -8.30
C GLY A 333 -16.04 -1.30 -8.90
N VAL A 334 -16.20 -0.23 -8.12
CA VAL A 334 -16.83 1.01 -8.56
C VAL A 334 -15.82 1.83 -9.37
N GLY A 335 -15.49 1.37 -10.58
CA GLY A 335 -14.65 2.12 -11.51
C GLY A 335 -15.26 3.49 -11.84
N GLY A 336 -14.59 4.56 -11.40
CA GLY A 336 -14.97 5.97 -11.61
C GLY A 336 -14.41 6.88 -10.51
N PHE A 337 -14.55 8.20 -10.68
CA PHE A 337 -14.09 9.30 -9.78
C PHE A 337 -14.38 9.13 -8.27
N PHE A 338 -15.24 8.19 -7.87
CA PHE A 338 -15.58 7.87 -6.47
C PHE A 338 -14.97 6.54 -5.96
N GLY A 339 -14.09 5.89 -6.73
CA GLY A 339 -13.54 4.56 -6.44
C GLY A 339 -12.47 4.50 -5.33
N ASP A 340 -12.07 5.63 -4.75
CA ASP A 340 -11.09 5.68 -3.64
C ASP A 340 -11.68 5.25 -2.29
N LEU A 341 -12.91 4.73 -2.28
CA LEU A 341 -13.57 4.14 -1.11
C LEU A 341 -13.32 2.63 -0.95
N GLU A 342 -12.52 1.99 -1.83
CA GLU A 342 -12.16 0.56 -1.74
C GLU A 342 -11.31 0.19 -0.50
N VAL A 343 -10.97 1.13 0.39
CA VAL A 343 -10.28 0.83 1.67
C VAL A 343 -11.25 0.37 2.76
N ILE A 344 -12.56 0.59 2.61
CA ILE A 344 -13.53 0.23 3.65
C ILE A 344 -14.77 -0.36 2.99
N THR A 345 -14.83 -1.70 2.96
CA THR A 345 -16.00 -2.60 3.03
C THR A 345 -16.01 -3.69 1.95
N PRO A 346 -16.40 -4.92 2.33
CA PRO A 346 -15.84 -5.79 3.36
C PRO A 346 -14.75 -6.73 2.80
#